data_AF-A0A538LS26-F1
#
_entry.id   AF-A0A538LS26-F1
#
_cell.length_a   1.000
_cell.length_b   1.000
_cell.length_c   1.000
_cell.angle_alpha   90.00
_cell.angle_beta   90.00
_cell.angle_gamma   90.00
#
_symmetry.space_group_name_H-M   'P 1'
#
loop_
_entity.id
_entity.type
_entity.pdbx_description
1 polymer ?
#
loop_
_entity_poly.entity_id
_entity_poly.type
_entity_poly.pdbx_seq_one_letter_code
_entity_poly.pdbx_strand_id
1 'polypeptide(L)'
;MRRLLIALALVFAAPAAAATIHAPRGGGVTLGTPAPDRIHGGPGNDFIQAAWGGADRVDCGRGFNVVAADLGDTVAADCQVVSRRLSLDASTSPAAQHETAVEPAEASSGAIVVAAFQVGRFANGGATNIGFAVSHDSGRTWARGTLPAVTVESTPPGPERAASDPTVAFDAVHGVWLIATLTLEQNGTRVMVARSSDGLHWSAPVTAASGPALDKEWLICDNGASSLFRGRCYALYTDDDKTDTTSQWSDDGGVTWSAPVRATGVLIGTQPQVLPDGALVTVAGAYAGEQGLTGSIESIRSTDGGATFARSTVASLTSANNDPMRALSLPSVAVDGAGTLFASWADCRFRPGCTANDIVVSTSTDGVTWSAPLRVPVASPS
;
A
#
# COMPACT_ATOMS: atom_id res chain seq x y z
N MET A 1 63.61 2.49 -1.61
CA MET A 1 62.71 1.35 -1.36
C MET A 1 61.91 1.61 -0.10
N ARG A 2 60.58 1.73 -0.21
CA ARG A 2 59.60 1.26 0.79
C ARG A 2 58.23 1.33 0.14
N ARG A 3 57.81 0.19 -0.40
CA ARG A 3 56.48 -0.02 -0.98
C ARG A 3 55.49 -0.04 0.17
N LEU A 4 54.49 0.85 0.16
CA LEU A 4 53.33 0.73 1.03
C LEU A 4 52.52 -0.49 0.55
N LEU A 5 52.53 -1.56 1.33
CA LEU A 5 51.63 -2.69 1.17
C LEU A 5 50.29 -2.31 1.81
N ILE A 6 49.29 -2.02 0.99
CA ILE A 6 47.89 -1.97 1.45
C ILE A 6 47.46 -3.42 1.64
N ALA A 7 47.35 -3.85 2.90
CA ALA A 7 46.75 -5.12 3.25
C ALA A 7 45.24 -5.02 3.00
N LEU A 8 44.76 -5.65 1.93
CA LEU A 8 43.34 -5.87 1.70
C LEU A 8 42.87 -6.90 2.74
N ALA A 9 42.20 -6.44 3.80
CA ALA A 9 41.54 -7.33 4.75
C ALA A 9 40.35 -7.98 4.04
N LEU A 10 40.54 -9.21 3.57
CA LEU A 10 39.46 -10.11 3.18
C LEU A 10 38.64 -10.43 4.44
N VAL A 11 37.55 -9.69 4.64
CA VAL A 11 36.50 -10.07 5.59
C VAL A 11 35.80 -11.26 4.98
N PHE A 12 36.20 -12.47 5.39
CA PHE A 12 35.37 -13.64 5.20
C PHE A 12 34.14 -13.47 6.08
N ALA A 13 32.99 -13.17 5.47
CA ALA A 13 31.71 -13.37 6.12
C ALA A 13 31.59 -14.88 6.39
N ALA A 14 31.88 -15.30 7.62
CA ALA A 14 31.54 -16.65 8.04
C ALA A 14 30.03 -16.82 7.85
N PRO A 15 29.54 -17.97 7.32
CA PRO A 15 28.12 -18.23 7.30
C PRO A 15 27.61 -18.12 8.74
N ALA A 16 26.61 -17.27 8.96
CA ALA A 16 26.00 -17.14 10.27
C ALA A 16 25.53 -18.53 10.71
N ALA A 17 26.01 -18.99 11.86
CA ALA A 17 25.63 -20.27 12.41
C ALA A 17 24.40 -20.08 13.30
N ALA A 18 23.51 -21.08 13.29
CA ALA A 18 22.41 -21.18 14.23
C ALA A 18 22.91 -20.91 15.67
N ALA A 19 22.27 -19.98 16.35
CA ALA A 19 22.68 -19.48 17.65
C ALA A 19 21.58 -19.69 18.70
N THR A 20 22.01 -19.74 19.97
CA THR A 20 21.12 -19.51 21.10
C THR A 20 21.44 -18.12 21.65
N ILE A 21 20.49 -17.20 21.52
CA ILE A 21 20.67 -15.77 21.78
C ILE A 21 19.85 -15.40 23.00
N HIS A 22 20.46 -14.67 23.93
CA HIS A 22 19.80 -14.19 25.14
C HIS A 22 19.71 -12.68 25.15
N ALA A 23 18.52 -12.14 25.40
CA ALA A 23 18.31 -10.70 25.52
C ALA A 23 19.11 -10.11 26.70
N PRO A 24 19.53 -8.84 26.60
CA PRO A 24 20.23 -8.17 27.68
C PRO A 24 19.34 -8.04 28.93
N ARG A 25 19.96 -8.08 30.11
CA ARG A 25 19.23 -7.87 31.38
C ARG A 25 18.66 -6.45 31.43
N GLY A 26 17.36 -6.32 31.70
CA GLY A 26 16.69 -5.02 31.87
C GLY A 26 16.01 -4.49 30.60
N GLY A 27 15.98 -5.26 29.52
CA GLY A 27 15.37 -4.87 28.26
C GLY A 27 16.36 -4.25 27.27
N GLY A 28 16.16 -4.48 25.98
CA GLY A 28 16.94 -3.84 24.92
C GLY A 28 16.62 -4.38 23.53
N VAL A 29 17.53 -4.11 22.58
CA VAL A 29 17.43 -4.66 21.22
C VAL A 29 18.20 -5.97 21.16
N THR A 30 17.52 -7.03 20.70
CA THR A 30 18.13 -8.34 20.41
C THR A 30 18.02 -8.61 18.92
N LEU A 31 19.14 -8.95 18.27
CA LEU A 31 19.19 -9.27 16.85
C LEU A 31 19.42 -10.77 16.68
N GLY A 32 18.56 -11.43 15.92
CA GLY A 32 18.80 -12.76 15.37
C GLY A 32 19.84 -12.73 14.24
N THR A 33 20.04 -13.89 13.63
CA THR A 33 20.93 -14.12 12.51
C THR A 33 20.16 -14.65 11.30
N PRO A 34 20.75 -14.69 10.10
CA PRO A 34 20.13 -15.35 8.95
C PRO A 34 19.94 -16.87 9.08
N ALA A 35 20.47 -17.51 10.14
CA ALA A 35 20.32 -18.94 10.38
C ALA A 35 19.23 -19.21 11.43
N PRO A 36 18.66 -20.44 11.49
CA PRO A 36 17.65 -20.78 12.48
C PRO A 36 18.16 -20.65 13.92
N ASP A 37 17.61 -19.69 14.67
CA ASP A 37 18.04 -19.34 16.01
C ASP A 37 17.04 -19.77 17.09
N ARG A 38 17.53 -19.90 18.32
CA ARG A 38 16.72 -19.91 19.54
C ARG A 38 16.95 -18.62 20.29
N ILE A 39 15.97 -17.73 20.29
CA ILE A 39 16.06 -16.42 20.92
C ILE A 39 15.25 -16.44 22.21
N HIS A 40 15.93 -16.19 23.33
CA HIS A 40 15.35 -16.16 24.66
C HIS A 40 15.43 -14.73 25.21
N GLY A 41 14.27 -14.14 25.42
CA GLY A 41 14.08 -12.91 26.16
C GLY A 41 14.42 -13.08 27.64
N GLY A 42 14.27 -11.99 28.39
CA GLY A 42 14.55 -11.93 29.81
C GLY A 42 13.49 -11.17 30.57
N PRO A 43 13.77 -10.76 31.82
CA PRO A 43 13.00 -9.72 32.48
C PRO A 43 13.35 -8.36 31.85
N GLY A 44 12.35 -7.67 31.29
CA GLY A 44 12.51 -6.35 30.68
C GLY A 44 11.58 -6.13 29.50
N ASN A 45 11.60 -4.92 28.94
CA ASN A 45 10.89 -4.63 27.69
C ASN A 45 11.90 -4.74 26.54
N ASP A 46 11.75 -5.76 25.70
CA ASP A 46 12.67 -6.08 24.61
C ASP A 46 12.09 -5.74 23.23
N PHE A 47 12.97 -5.35 22.31
CA PHE A 47 12.71 -5.36 20.88
C PHE A 47 13.56 -6.46 20.25
N ILE A 48 12.92 -7.52 19.74
CA ILE A 48 13.58 -8.67 19.14
C ILE A 48 13.39 -8.61 17.62
N GLN A 49 14.49 -8.56 16.88
CA GLN A 49 14.50 -8.60 15.41
C GLN A 49 15.03 -9.94 14.92
N ALA A 50 14.12 -10.81 14.50
CA ALA A 50 14.35 -12.18 14.03
C ALA A 50 14.10 -12.36 12.52
N ALA A 51 13.59 -11.34 11.82
CA ALA A 51 13.20 -11.46 10.40
C ALA A 51 14.38 -11.46 9.42
N TRP A 52 15.29 -12.44 9.52
CA TRP A 52 16.51 -12.57 8.71
C TRP A 52 16.54 -13.79 7.78
N GLY A 53 15.43 -14.54 7.68
CA GLY A 53 15.27 -15.69 6.80
C GLY A 53 15.49 -17.06 7.46
N GLY A 54 16.05 -17.10 8.66
CA GLY A 54 16.07 -18.29 9.51
C GLY A 54 14.67 -18.69 9.95
N ALA A 55 14.46 -19.95 10.33
CA ALA A 55 13.22 -20.39 10.99
C ALA A 55 13.45 -20.39 12.50
N ASP A 56 13.17 -19.27 13.13
CA ASP A 56 13.57 -18.99 14.50
C ASP A 56 12.52 -19.46 15.51
N ARG A 57 12.98 -19.75 16.73
CA ARG A 57 12.12 -19.93 17.90
C ARG A 57 12.36 -18.83 18.91
N VAL A 58 11.37 -17.97 19.10
CA VAL A 58 11.44 -16.81 20.01
C VAL A 58 10.56 -17.03 21.23
N ASP A 59 11.15 -16.88 22.41
CA ASP A 59 10.49 -16.89 23.73
C ASP A 59 10.76 -15.53 24.36
N CYS A 60 9.74 -14.72 24.65
CA CYS A 60 9.96 -13.32 25.06
C CYS A 60 10.23 -13.15 26.55
N GLY A 61 9.81 -14.10 27.40
CA GLY A 61 9.90 -13.93 28.83
C GLY A 61 8.95 -12.84 29.37
N ARG A 62 9.37 -12.14 30.43
CA ARG A 62 8.50 -11.22 31.17
C ARG A 62 8.75 -9.76 30.77
N GLY A 63 7.68 -9.04 30.45
CA GLY A 63 7.72 -7.59 30.21
C GLY A 63 6.80 -7.21 29.06
N PHE A 64 7.06 -6.06 28.43
CA PHE A 64 6.41 -5.65 27.19
C PHE A 64 7.40 -5.76 26.03
N ASN A 65 7.24 -6.81 25.24
CA ASN A 65 8.16 -7.25 24.22
C ASN A 65 7.54 -7.13 22.83
N VAL A 66 8.32 -6.59 21.91
CA VAL A 66 7.95 -6.43 20.50
C VAL A 66 8.89 -7.30 19.67
N VAL A 67 8.31 -8.18 18.85
CA VAL A 67 9.07 -9.07 17.96
C VAL A 67 8.76 -8.72 16.51
N ALA A 68 9.80 -8.51 15.71
CA ALA A 68 9.71 -8.54 14.26
C ALA A 68 10.28 -9.88 13.78
N ALA A 69 9.48 -10.65 13.05
CA ALA A 69 9.80 -12.03 12.71
C ALA A 69 9.32 -12.40 11.30
N ASP A 70 9.96 -13.39 10.71
CA ASP A 70 9.56 -14.00 9.46
C ASP A 70 8.33 -14.89 9.61
N LEU A 71 7.74 -15.28 8.47
CA LEU A 71 6.56 -16.14 8.42
C LEU A 71 6.84 -17.56 8.93
N GLY A 72 8.09 -18.02 8.82
CA GLY A 72 8.54 -19.33 9.30
C GLY A 72 8.81 -19.40 10.80
N ASP A 73 8.81 -18.26 11.51
CA ASP A 73 9.25 -18.19 12.90
C ASP A 73 8.14 -18.58 13.88
N THR A 74 8.50 -19.41 14.84
CA THR A 74 7.64 -19.73 15.98
C THR A 74 7.89 -18.73 17.10
N VAL A 75 6.92 -17.86 17.35
CA VAL A 75 6.99 -16.85 18.41
C VAL A 75 6.04 -17.25 19.53
N ALA A 76 6.53 -17.30 20.76
CA ALA A 76 5.75 -17.66 21.92
C ALA A 76 4.66 -16.60 22.22
N ALA A 77 3.59 -17.04 22.89
CA ALA A 77 2.44 -16.20 23.21
C ALA A 77 2.72 -15.16 24.33
N ASP A 78 3.91 -15.18 24.91
CA ASP A 78 4.37 -14.23 25.92
C ASP A 78 4.98 -12.95 25.32
N CYS A 79 5.01 -12.84 23.98
CA CYS A 79 5.35 -11.63 23.25
C CYS A 79 4.10 -10.74 23.05
N GLN A 80 4.15 -9.48 23.45
CA GLN A 80 2.98 -8.58 23.48
C GLN A 80 2.63 -8.06 22.09
N VAL A 81 3.63 -7.80 21.25
CA VAL A 81 3.44 -7.36 19.87
C VAL A 81 4.29 -8.22 18.96
N VAL A 82 3.68 -8.81 17.94
CA VAL A 82 4.38 -9.60 16.93
C VAL A 82 4.07 -8.99 15.56
N SER A 83 5.10 -8.46 14.91
CA SER A 83 5.07 -8.02 13.52
C SER A 83 5.65 -9.12 12.64
N ARG A 84 4.92 -9.48 11.59
CA ARG A 84 5.33 -10.47 10.61
C ARG A 84 5.80 -9.77 9.34
N ARG A 85 6.97 -10.16 8.82
CA ARG A 85 7.50 -9.64 7.55
C ARG A 85 6.66 -10.19 6.38
N LEU A 86 5.62 -9.45 5.98
CA LEU A 86 4.72 -9.86 4.88
C LEU A 86 5.35 -9.66 3.50
N SER A 87 6.20 -8.65 3.36
CA SER A 87 6.91 -8.36 2.12
C SER A 87 8.35 -8.86 2.17
N LEU A 88 8.80 -9.48 1.08
CA LEU A 88 10.19 -9.76 0.80
C LEU A 88 10.45 -9.50 -0.67
N ASP A 89 11.35 -8.58 -0.95
CA ASP A 89 11.91 -8.39 -2.28
C ASP A 89 12.99 -9.46 -2.53
N ALA A 90 12.68 -10.40 -3.41
CA ALA A 90 13.61 -11.44 -3.88
C ALA A 90 14.18 -11.12 -5.27
N SER A 91 13.93 -9.91 -5.79
CA SER A 91 14.44 -9.50 -7.09
C SER A 91 15.97 -9.52 -7.10
N THR A 92 16.54 -9.94 -8.22
CA THR A 92 17.99 -9.87 -8.49
C THR A 92 18.33 -8.81 -9.53
N SER A 93 17.36 -7.95 -9.89
CA SER A 93 17.56 -6.90 -10.88
C SER A 93 18.56 -5.85 -10.38
N PRO A 94 19.72 -5.64 -11.05
CA PRO A 94 20.74 -4.71 -10.58
C PRO A 94 20.35 -3.24 -10.75
N ALA A 95 19.28 -2.96 -11.50
CA ALA A 95 18.75 -1.61 -11.67
C ALA A 95 17.83 -1.18 -10.52
N ALA A 96 17.31 -2.13 -9.75
CA ALA A 96 16.43 -1.90 -8.63
C ALA A 96 17.19 -1.78 -7.32
N GLN A 97 16.60 -1.05 -6.37
CA GLN A 97 17.05 -1.10 -5.00
C GLN A 97 16.50 -2.36 -4.34
N HIS A 98 17.38 -3.31 -4.04
CA HIS A 98 17.03 -4.53 -3.34
C HIS A 98 16.47 -4.26 -1.93
N GLU A 99 15.70 -5.22 -1.43
CA GLU A 99 15.11 -5.20 -0.08
C GLU A 99 14.17 -4.01 0.15
N THR A 100 13.56 -3.51 -0.92
CA THR A 100 12.58 -2.43 -0.84
C THR A 100 11.17 -2.94 -1.10
N ALA A 101 10.26 -2.51 -0.23
CA ALA A 101 8.84 -2.63 -0.45
C ALA A 101 8.14 -1.35 -0.03
N VAL A 102 7.31 -0.81 -0.93
CA VAL A 102 6.72 0.53 -0.76
C VAL A 102 5.28 0.55 -1.27
N GLU A 103 4.55 1.58 -0.83
CA GLU A 103 3.19 1.90 -1.28
C GLU A 103 2.25 0.68 -1.19
N PRO A 104 2.05 0.10 0.02
CA PRO A 104 1.16 -1.03 0.20
C PRO A 104 -0.32 -0.61 0.09
N ALA A 105 -1.15 -1.57 -0.30
CA ALA A 105 -2.61 -1.50 -0.17
C ALA A 105 -3.15 -2.84 0.33
N GLU A 106 -4.29 -2.80 1.01
CA GLU A 106 -4.90 -3.97 1.61
C GLU A 106 -6.43 -3.94 1.56
N ALA A 107 -7.02 -5.14 1.55
CA ALA A 107 -8.45 -5.33 1.73
C ALA A 107 -8.71 -6.59 2.55
N SER A 108 -9.87 -6.63 3.22
CA SER A 108 -10.30 -7.80 3.99
C SER A 108 -11.76 -8.15 3.71
N SER A 109 -12.06 -9.45 3.74
CA SER A 109 -13.41 -9.99 3.60
C SER A 109 -13.52 -11.27 4.42
N GLY A 110 -14.34 -11.23 5.48
CA GLY A 110 -14.40 -12.30 6.46
C GLY A 110 -13.05 -12.53 7.15
N ALA A 111 -12.54 -13.76 7.09
CA ALA A 111 -11.24 -14.12 7.67
C ALA A 111 -10.05 -13.89 6.72
N ILE A 112 -10.33 -13.57 5.44
CA ILE A 112 -9.27 -13.41 4.44
C ILE A 112 -8.82 -11.95 4.41
N VAL A 113 -7.51 -11.73 4.45
CA VAL A 113 -6.87 -10.43 4.28
C VAL A 113 -5.86 -10.55 3.15
N VAL A 114 -5.94 -9.65 2.17
CA VAL A 114 -4.99 -9.57 1.06
C VAL A 114 -4.32 -8.21 1.10
N ALA A 115 -3.00 -8.22 0.98
CA ALA A 115 -2.17 -7.02 0.82
C ALA A 115 -1.37 -7.13 -0.48
N ALA A 116 -1.10 -5.99 -1.11
CA ALA A 116 -0.23 -5.85 -2.27
C ALA A 116 0.75 -4.69 -2.05
N PHE A 117 1.92 -4.75 -2.67
CA PHE A 117 2.98 -3.75 -2.50
C PHE A 117 3.98 -3.82 -3.66
N GLN A 118 4.67 -2.72 -3.94
CA GLN A 118 5.80 -2.72 -4.87
C GLN A 118 6.98 -3.49 -4.26
N VAL A 119 7.75 -4.24 -5.06
CA VAL A 119 9.02 -4.88 -4.65
C VAL A 119 10.15 -4.57 -5.62
N GLY A 120 11.32 -4.24 -5.08
CA GLY A 120 12.50 -3.87 -5.88
C GLY A 120 12.28 -2.53 -6.59
N ARG A 121 12.19 -1.45 -5.82
CA ARG A 121 11.90 -0.10 -6.32
C ARG A 121 13.04 0.44 -7.17
N PHE A 122 12.75 0.94 -8.37
CA PHE A 122 13.72 1.64 -9.21
C PHE A 122 13.91 3.08 -8.73
N ALA A 123 15.06 3.70 -8.97
CA ALA A 123 15.26 5.10 -8.56
C ALA A 123 14.36 6.09 -9.34
N ASN A 124 13.99 5.76 -10.58
CA ASN A 124 13.26 6.62 -11.51
C ASN A 124 11.74 6.38 -11.55
N GLY A 125 11.18 5.50 -10.72
CA GLY A 125 9.74 5.20 -10.72
C GLY A 125 9.42 3.73 -10.96
N GLY A 126 8.35 3.27 -10.33
CA GLY A 126 7.94 1.86 -10.37
C GLY A 126 8.96 0.90 -9.78
N ALA A 127 8.60 -0.38 -9.82
CA ALA A 127 9.32 -1.46 -9.19
C ALA A 127 9.42 -2.68 -10.10
N THR A 128 10.29 -3.62 -9.74
CA THR A 128 10.54 -4.82 -10.54
C THR A 128 9.30 -5.68 -10.70
N ASN A 129 8.44 -5.74 -9.68
CA ASN A 129 7.13 -6.37 -9.74
C ASN A 129 6.23 -5.88 -8.59
N ILE A 130 4.98 -6.36 -8.57
CA ILE A 130 4.07 -6.27 -7.44
C ILE A 130 4.13 -7.56 -6.63
N GLY A 131 4.44 -7.43 -5.35
CA GLY A 131 4.30 -8.48 -4.35
C GLY A 131 2.89 -8.51 -3.77
N PHE A 132 2.48 -9.68 -3.28
CA PHE A 132 1.25 -9.84 -2.52
C PHE A 132 1.49 -10.67 -1.26
N ALA A 133 0.64 -10.49 -0.26
CA ALA A 133 0.54 -11.36 0.91
C ALA A 133 -0.93 -11.64 1.23
N VAL A 134 -1.23 -12.86 1.65
CA VAL A 134 -2.59 -13.28 2.00
C VAL A 134 -2.60 -14.06 3.31
N SER A 135 -3.60 -13.75 4.13
CA SER A 135 -3.98 -14.53 5.30
C SER A 135 -5.38 -15.07 5.11
N HIS A 136 -5.63 -16.30 5.56
CA HIS A 136 -6.96 -16.93 5.54
C HIS A 136 -7.58 -17.05 6.94
N ASP A 137 -6.89 -16.55 7.97
CA ASP A 137 -7.21 -16.78 9.37
C ASP A 137 -7.13 -15.48 10.21
N SER A 138 -7.57 -14.37 9.62
CA SER A 138 -7.60 -13.03 10.23
C SER A 138 -6.21 -12.51 10.64
N GLY A 139 -5.20 -12.78 9.82
CA GLY A 139 -3.84 -12.27 9.99
C GLY A 139 -2.94 -13.10 10.89
N ARG A 140 -3.35 -14.32 11.29
CA ARG A 140 -2.53 -15.17 12.18
C ARG A 140 -1.41 -15.86 11.42
N THR A 141 -1.70 -16.40 10.24
CA THR A 141 -0.74 -16.98 9.31
C THR A 141 -0.85 -16.32 7.96
N TRP A 142 0.27 -16.29 7.24
CA TRP A 142 0.39 -15.60 5.96
C TRP A 142 1.14 -16.46 4.95
N ALA A 143 0.73 -16.34 3.69
CA ALA A 143 1.50 -16.71 2.52
C ALA A 143 1.81 -15.45 1.71
N ARG A 144 2.84 -15.49 0.87
CA ARG A 144 3.22 -14.35 0.03
C ARG A 144 3.80 -14.81 -1.31
N GLY A 145 3.80 -13.92 -2.29
CA GLY A 145 4.37 -14.15 -3.61
C GLY A 145 4.47 -12.85 -4.41
N THR A 146 4.68 -12.99 -5.71
CA THR A 146 4.65 -11.88 -6.67
C THR A 146 3.62 -12.16 -7.77
N LEU A 147 3.04 -11.11 -8.35
CA LEU A 147 2.08 -11.27 -9.43
C LEU A 147 2.73 -11.91 -10.66
N PRO A 148 2.06 -12.90 -11.30
CA PRO A 148 2.54 -13.50 -12.53
C PRO A 148 2.21 -12.63 -13.75
N ALA A 149 3.01 -12.75 -14.82
CA ALA A 149 2.75 -12.17 -16.13
C ALA A 149 2.49 -10.64 -16.17
N VAL A 150 2.96 -9.88 -15.17
CA VAL A 150 2.93 -8.41 -15.17
C VAL A 150 4.19 -7.88 -15.85
N THR A 151 5.33 -8.05 -15.20
CA THR A 151 6.62 -7.52 -15.63
C THR A 151 7.56 -8.60 -16.17
N VAL A 152 8.66 -8.20 -16.81
CA VAL A 152 9.73 -9.10 -17.25
C VAL A 152 10.37 -9.91 -16.11
N GLU A 153 10.26 -9.44 -14.86
CA GLU A 153 10.73 -10.13 -13.63
C GLU A 153 9.63 -11.02 -13.00
N SER A 154 8.44 -11.08 -13.60
CA SER A 154 7.37 -11.98 -13.16
C SER A 154 7.67 -13.45 -13.47
N THR A 155 7.00 -14.37 -12.78
CA THR A 155 7.03 -15.81 -13.10
C THR A 155 5.60 -16.34 -13.28
N PRO A 156 5.17 -16.72 -14.50
CA PRO A 156 5.87 -16.52 -15.78
C PRO A 156 6.10 -15.02 -16.11
N PRO A 157 7.09 -14.69 -16.97
CA PRO A 157 7.36 -13.31 -17.36
C PRO A 157 6.18 -12.66 -18.08
N GLY A 158 5.95 -11.38 -17.78
CA GLY A 158 5.03 -10.49 -18.47
C GLY A 158 5.73 -9.53 -19.43
N PRO A 159 4.95 -8.68 -20.11
CA PRO A 159 5.47 -7.76 -21.13
C PRO A 159 6.10 -6.48 -20.55
N GLU A 160 5.74 -6.09 -19.33
CA GLU A 160 6.00 -4.74 -18.81
C GLU A 160 7.40 -4.62 -18.18
N ARG A 161 7.99 -3.43 -18.20
CA ARG A 161 9.35 -3.23 -17.63
C ARG A 161 9.34 -2.95 -16.13
N ALA A 162 8.27 -2.31 -15.64
CA ALA A 162 8.07 -2.00 -14.24
C ALA A 162 6.58 -1.96 -13.91
N ALA A 163 6.27 -2.09 -12.63
CA ALA A 163 4.91 -1.96 -12.10
C ALA A 163 4.90 -1.08 -10.84
N SER A 164 3.79 -0.39 -10.57
CA SER A 164 3.63 0.49 -9.40
C SER A 164 2.19 0.51 -8.90
N ASP A 165 1.96 1.31 -7.85
CA ASP A 165 0.65 1.75 -7.37
C ASP A 165 -0.38 0.63 -7.09
N PRO A 166 0.03 -0.52 -6.50
CA PRO A 166 -0.89 -1.63 -6.38
C PRO A 166 -2.06 -1.29 -5.46
N THR A 167 -3.28 -1.67 -5.86
CA THR A 167 -4.48 -1.56 -5.03
C THR A 167 -5.21 -2.89 -4.96
N VAL A 168 -5.94 -3.12 -3.86
CA VAL A 168 -6.62 -4.40 -3.59
C VAL A 168 -8.11 -4.15 -3.39
N ALA A 169 -8.93 -4.96 -4.05
CA ALA A 169 -10.38 -4.97 -3.84
C ALA A 169 -10.92 -6.41 -3.79
N PHE A 170 -12.09 -6.58 -3.19
CA PHE A 170 -12.83 -7.84 -3.19
C PHE A 170 -14.21 -7.63 -3.78
N ASP A 171 -14.60 -8.46 -4.74
CA ASP A 171 -15.94 -8.51 -5.31
C ASP A 171 -16.73 -9.64 -4.64
N ALA A 172 -17.68 -9.28 -3.80
CA ALA A 172 -18.50 -10.23 -3.05
C ALA A 172 -19.58 -10.93 -3.88
N VAL A 173 -19.91 -10.44 -5.08
CA VAL A 173 -20.88 -11.09 -5.98
C VAL A 173 -20.20 -12.20 -6.75
N HIS A 174 -18.99 -11.94 -7.27
CA HIS A 174 -18.23 -12.93 -8.03
C HIS A 174 -17.29 -13.78 -7.16
N GLY A 175 -17.06 -13.40 -5.91
CA GLY A 175 -16.19 -14.12 -4.97
C GLY A 175 -14.72 -14.06 -5.36
N VAL A 176 -14.26 -12.92 -5.89
CA VAL A 176 -12.90 -12.75 -6.39
C VAL A 176 -12.22 -11.54 -5.77
N TRP A 177 -10.94 -11.73 -5.42
CA TRP A 177 -9.98 -10.68 -5.12
C TRP A 177 -9.40 -10.13 -6.41
N LEU A 178 -9.17 -8.83 -6.41
CA LEU A 178 -8.56 -8.10 -7.50
C LEU A 178 -7.35 -7.33 -6.98
N ILE A 179 -6.24 -7.40 -7.73
CA ILE A 179 -5.13 -6.45 -7.58
C ILE A 179 -5.02 -5.66 -8.87
N ALA A 180 -5.20 -4.34 -8.79
CA ALA A 180 -4.85 -3.44 -9.88
C ALA A 180 -3.42 -2.95 -9.71
N THR A 181 -2.75 -2.63 -10.82
CA THR A 181 -1.41 -2.03 -10.83
C THR A 181 -1.18 -1.21 -12.09
N LEU A 182 -0.46 -0.11 -11.96
CA LEU A 182 0.07 0.69 -13.04
C LEU A 182 1.31 0.01 -13.59
N THR A 183 1.38 -0.15 -14.89
CA THR A 183 2.58 -0.67 -15.54
C THR A 183 3.23 0.41 -16.38
N LEU A 184 4.57 0.37 -16.42
CA LEU A 184 5.39 1.37 -17.11
C LEU A 184 6.13 0.70 -18.26
N GLU A 185 5.86 1.18 -19.48
CA GLU A 185 6.59 0.82 -20.69
C GLU A 185 7.34 2.04 -21.25
N GLN A 186 8.14 1.82 -22.30
CA GLN A 186 8.90 2.89 -22.92
C GLN A 186 8.01 4.01 -23.51
N ASN A 187 6.81 3.66 -23.98
CA ASN A 187 5.92 4.57 -24.73
C ASN A 187 4.47 4.56 -24.22
N GLY A 188 4.23 4.21 -22.96
CA GLY A 188 2.89 4.24 -22.40
C GLY A 188 2.79 3.57 -21.04
N THR A 189 1.60 3.68 -20.45
CA THR A 189 1.25 3.02 -19.21
C THR A 189 -0.07 2.27 -19.36
N ARG A 190 -0.27 1.27 -18.50
CA ARG A 190 -1.51 0.49 -18.45
C ARG A 190 -1.96 0.33 -17.01
N VAL A 191 -3.28 0.26 -16.83
CA VAL A 191 -3.87 -0.26 -15.61
C VAL A 191 -4.19 -1.73 -15.85
N MET A 192 -3.45 -2.61 -15.18
CA MET A 192 -3.59 -4.06 -15.27
C MET A 192 -4.27 -4.59 -14.02
N VAL A 193 -5.14 -5.60 -14.17
CA VAL A 193 -5.92 -6.17 -13.05
C VAL A 193 -5.75 -7.70 -13.03
N ALA A 194 -5.14 -8.21 -11.97
CA ALA A 194 -5.04 -9.64 -11.69
C ALA A 194 -6.20 -10.09 -10.79
N ARG A 195 -6.62 -11.35 -10.93
CA ARG A 195 -7.79 -11.91 -10.23
C ARG A 195 -7.40 -13.15 -9.43
N SER A 196 -8.04 -13.37 -8.29
CA SER A 196 -7.84 -14.58 -7.48
C SER A 196 -9.09 -14.96 -6.69
N SER A 197 -9.42 -16.24 -6.58
CA SER A 197 -10.50 -16.72 -5.70
C SER A 197 -10.07 -16.86 -4.23
N ASP A 198 -8.76 -16.93 -3.97
CA ASP A 198 -8.19 -17.21 -2.64
C ASP A 198 -7.12 -16.20 -2.20
N GLY A 199 -6.79 -15.21 -3.04
CA GLY A 199 -5.73 -14.23 -2.78
C GLY A 199 -4.31 -14.80 -2.83
N LEU A 200 -4.15 -16.10 -3.11
CA LEU A 200 -2.86 -16.80 -3.19
C LEU A 200 -2.49 -17.14 -4.63
N HIS A 201 -3.44 -17.65 -5.40
CA HIS A 201 -3.24 -18.05 -6.78
C HIS A 201 -3.85 -16.99 -7.70
N TRP A 202 -2.99 -16.23 -8.37
CA TRP A 202 -3.38 -15.11 -9.21
C TRP A 202 -3.39 -15.49 -10.69
N SER A 203 -4.40 -15.01 -11.42
CA SER A 203 -4.44 -15.10 -12.88
C SER A 203 -3.37 -14.24 -13.53
N ALA A 204 -3.07 -14.52 -14.80
CA ALA A 204 -2.47 -13.48 -15.64
C ALA A 204 -3.42 -12.25 -15.65
N PRO A 205 -2.89 -11.03 -15.51
CA PRO A 205 -3.71 -9.83 -15.46
C PRO A 205 -4.37 -9.50 -16.81
N VAL A 206 -5.53 -8.85 -16.76
CA VAL A 206 -6.17 -8.21 -17.92
C VAL A 206 -5.88 -6.72 -17.93
N THR A 207 -5.85 -6.09 -19.10
CA THR A 207 -5.69 -4.63 -19.21
C THR A 207 -7.06 -3.96 -19.08
N ALA A 208 -7.25 -3.16 -18.03
CA ALA A 208 -8.42 -2.32 -17.84
C ALA A 208 -8.32 -1.02 -18.64
N ALA A 209 -7.14 -0.40 -18.66
CA ALA A 209 -6.88 0.84 -19.38
C ALA A 209 -5.48 0.84 -19.99
N SER A 210 -5.30 1.60 -21.07
CA SER A 210 -4.00 1.89 -21.66
C SER A 210 -3.99 3.32 -22.18
N GLY A 211 -2.87 4.03 -22.01
CA GLY A 211 -2.70 5.38 -22.50
C GLY A 211 -1.24 5.82 -22.53
N PRO A 212 -0.94 6.99 -23.09
CA PRO A 212 0.42 7.51 -23.13
C PRO A 212 0.96 7.84 -21.72
N ALA A 213 0.08 8.34 -20.84
CA ALA A 213 0.42 8.79 -19.49
C ALA A 213 -0.78 8.65 -18.55
N LEU A 214 -1.06 7.42 -18.12
CA LEU A 214 -1.92 7.13 -16.97
C LEU A 214 -1.09 7.10 -15.70
N ASP A 215 -1.63 7.59 -14.59
CA ASP A 215 -0.99 7.54 -13.27
C ASP A 215 -2.02 7.45 -12.13
N LYS A 216 -1.59 7.00 -10.96
CA LYS A 216 -2.36 7.04 -9.69
C LYS A 216 -3.73 6.37 -9.76
N GLU A 217 -3.79 5.16 -10.28
CA GLU A 217 -4.99 4.36 -10.29
C GLU A 217 -5.40 3.89 -8.89
N TRP A 218 -6.69 3.65 -8.71
CA TRP A 218 -7.23 2.98 -7.55
C TRP A 218 -8.44 2.14 -7.89
N LEU A 219 -8.52 0.98 -7.25
CA LEU A 219 -9.56 -0.01 -7.44
C LEU A 219 -10.45 -0.14 -6.19
N ILE A 220 -11.78 -0.19 -6.37
CA ILE A 220 -12.73 -0.55 -5.31
C ILE A 220 -13.89 -1.36 -5.90
N CYS A 221 -14.53 -2.23 -5.11
CA CYS A 221 -15.75 -2.93 -5.52
C CYS A 221 -16.91 -2.61 -4.58
N ASP A 222 -18.09 -2.44 -5.16
CA ASP A 222 -19.33 -2.27 -4.43
C ASP A 222 -19.80 -3.60 -3.85
N ASN A 223 -19.71 -3.72 -2.53
CA ASN A 223 -20.18 -4.89 -1.78
C ASN A 223 -21.46 -4.62 -0.99
N GLY A 224 -22.06 -3.43 -1.14
CA GLY A 224 -23.23 -2.99 -0.38
C GLY A 224 -24.44 -3.88 -0.64
N ALA A 225 -24.97 -4.53 0.39
CA ALA A 225 -26.11 -5.46 0.25
C ALA A 225 -27.37 -4.79 -0.33
N SER A 226 -27.54 -3.50 -0.11
CA SER A 226 -28.64 -2.66 -0.61
C SER A 226 -28.32 -1.93 -1.91
N SER A 227 -27.07 -1.99 -2.40
CA SER A 227 -26.68 -1.25 -3.59
C SER A 227 -27.28 -1.86 -4.85
N LEU A 228 -27.74 -0.99 -5.76
CA LEU A 228 -28.16 -1.37 -7.12
C LEU A 228 -26.96 -1.77 -8.00
N PHE A 229 -25.74 -1.41 -7.60
CA PHE A 229 -24.50 -1.70 -8.31
C PHE A 229 -23.66 -2.76 -7.60
N ARG A 230 -24.22 -3.49 -6.62
CA ARG A 230 -23.52 -4.54 -5.89
C ARG A 230 -22.85 -5.53 -6.86
N GLY A 231 -21.54 -5.74 -6.71
CA GLY A 231 -20.69 -6.55 -7.59
C GLY A 231 -19.97 -5.77 -8.68
N ARG A 232 -20.24 -4.46 -8.82
CA ARG A 232 -19.50 -3.58 -9.73
C ARG A 232 -18.18 -3.17 -9.09
N CYS A 233 -17.09 -3.32 -9.83
CA CYS A 233 -15.77 -2.81 -9.46
C CYS A 233 -15.42 -1.58 -10.29
N TYR A 234 -14.78 -0.59 -9.67
CA TYR A 234 -14.42 0.68 -10.29
C TYR A 234 -12.91 0.85 -10.28
N ALA A 235 -12.37 1.29 -11.41
CA ALA A 235 -11.00 1.79 -11.52
C ALA A 235 -11.07 3.28 -11.85
N LEU A 236 -10.41 4.10 -11.03
CA LEU A 236 -10.25 5.53 -11.29
C LEU A 236 -8.78 5.84 -11.36
N TYR A 237 -8.39 6.73 -12.27
CA TYR A 237 -6.99 7.07 -12.52
C TYR A 237 -6.87 8.46 -13.14
N THR A 238 -5.68 9.05 -13.02
CA THR A 238 -5.30 10.25 -13.75
C THR A 238 -4.91 9.87 -15.18
N ASP A 239 -5.42 10.60 -16.17
CA ASP A 239 -4.94 10.58 -17.55
C ASP A 239 -4.30 11.95 -17.83
N ASP A 240 -2.97 12.01 -17.69
CA ASP A 240 -2.19 13.24 -17.83
C ASP A 240 -2.19 13.75 -19.28
N ASP A 241 -2.25 12.83 -20.25
CA ASP A 241 -2.34 13.16 -21.67
C ASP A 241 -3.66 13.89 -21.99
N LYS A 242 -4.77 13.43 -21.39
CA LYS A 242 -6.10 14.06 -21.54
C LYS A 242 -6.39 15.16 -20.53
N THR A 243 -5.51 15.39 -19.56
CA THR A 243 -5.68 16.35 -18.46
C THR A 243 -6.97 16.12 -17.66
N ASP A 244 -7.29 14.85 -17.40
CA ASP A 244 -8.49 14.46 -16.68
C ASP A 244 -8.32 13.34 -15.67
N THR A 245 -9.34 13.18 -14.83
CA THR A 245 -9.53 11.97 -14.05
C THR A 245 -10.57 11.14 -14.75
N THR A 246 -10.21 9.90 -15.05
CA THR A 246 -11.06 8.95 -15.78
C THR A 246 -11.55 7.86 -14.82
N SER A 247 -12.77 7.39 -15.06
CA SER A 247 -13.36 6.23 -14.39
C SER A 247 -13.73 5.16 -15.41
N GLN A 248 -13.54 3.90 -15.03
CA GLN A 248 -14.09 2.72 -15.70
C GLN A 248 -14.66 1.78 -14.64
N TRP A 249 -15.55 0.89 -15.06
CA TRP A 249 -16.08 -0.14 -14.18
C TRP A 249 -16.11 -1.52 -14.84
N SER A 250 -16.20 -2.54 -14.02
CA SER A 250 -16.37 -3.94 -14.39
C SER A 250 -17.59 -4.51 -13.65
N ASP A 251 -18.42 -5.25 -14.37
CA ASP A 251 -19.61 -5.94 -13.83
C ASP A 251 -19.44 -7.47 -13.79
N ASP A 252 -18.24 -7.98 -14.08
CA ASP A 252 -17.95 -9.42 -14.24
C ASP A 252 -16.73 -9.88 -13.41
N GLY A 253 -16.48 -9.18 -12.30
CA GLY A 253 -15.38 -9.47 -11.38
C GLY A 253 -14.02 -9.19 -12.01
N GLY A 254 -13.90 -8.11 -12.77
CA GLY A 254 -12.65 -7.61 -13.34
C GLY A 254 -12.18 -8.31 -14.62
N VAL A 255 -13.06 -9.03 -15.33
CA VAL A 255 -12.70 -9.71 -16.60
C VAL A 255 -12.76 -8.73 -17.77
N THR A 256 -13.82 -7.93 -17.85
CA THR A 256 -13.98 -6.86 -18.83
C THR A 256 -14.23 -5.53 -18.15
N TRP A 257 -13.89 -4.45 -18.86
CA TRP A 257 -13.98 -3.08 -18.38
C TRP A 257 -14.79 -2.24 -19.35
N SER A 258 -15.59 -1.32 -18.80
CA SER A 258 -16.38 -0.36 -19.57
C SER A 258 -15.50 0.52 -20.45
N ALA A 259 -16.11 1.27 -21.37
CA ALA A 259 -15.41 2.41 -21.98
C ALA A 259 -15.03 3.46 -20.91
N PRO A 260 -13.96 4.24 -21.12
CA PRO A 260 -13.55 5.29 -20.20
C PRO A 260 -14.58 6.42 -20.13
N VAL A 261 -14.89 6.83 -18.89
CA VAL A 261 -15.73 7.98 -18.58
C VAL A 261 -14.87 9.09 -17.98
N ARG A 262 -14.89 10.27 -18.59
CA ARG A 262 -14.28 11.46 -18.00
C ARG A 262 -15.07 11.89 -16.76
N ALA A 263 -14.52 11.68 -15.58
CA ALA A 263 -15.19 12.01 -14.33
C ALA A 263 -15.10 13.51 -14.01
N THR A 264 -13.94 14.12 -14.23
CA THR A 264 -13.68 15.56 -14.00
C THR A 264 -12.41 15.97 -14.74
N GLY A 265 -12.06 17.25 -14.79
CA GLY A 265 -10.68 17.66 -15.05
C GLY A 265 -9.70 17.14 -13.98
N VAL A 266 -8.41 17.19 -14.28
CA VAL A 266 -7.32 16.53 -13.53
C VAL A 266 -7.43 16.65 -12.01
N LEU A 267 -7.38 15.48 -11.36
CA LEU A 267 -7.14 15.27 -9.94
C LEU A 267 -6.09 14.17 -9.78
N ILE A 268 -5.28 14.24 -8.73
CA ILE A 268 -4.16 13.32 -8.49
C ILE A 268 -4.39 12.55 -7.19
N GLY A 269 -4.08 11.24 -7.21
CA GLY A 269 -4.24 10.35 -6.05
C GLY A 269 -5.69 10.06 -5.72
N THR A 270 -6.43 9.50 -6.68
CA THR A 270 -7.85 9.17 -6.50
C THR A 270 -8.04 8.05 -5.49
N GLN A 271 -8.88 8.29 -4.47
CA GLN A 271 -9.21 7.35 -3.40
C GLN A 271 -10.73 7.08 -3.40
N PRO A 272 -11.23 6.13 -4.22
CA PRO A 272 -12.64 5.81 -4.34
C PRO A 272 -13.13 4.96 -3.15
N GLN A 273 -14.34 5.26 -2.70
CA GLN A 273 -15.07 4.56 -1.65
C GLN A 273 -16.53 4.39 -2.09
N VAL A 274 -17.16 3.29 -1.68
CA VAL A 274 -18.58 3.04 -1.97
C VAL A 274 -19.38 3.18 -0.68
N LEU A 275 -20.37 4.07 -0.69
CA LEU A 275 -21.28 4.27 0.43
C LEU A 275 -22.36 3.18 0.50
N PRO A 276 -23.04 2.98 1.66
CA PRO A 276 -24.08 1.96 1.80
C PRO A 276 -25.25 2.05 0.82
N ASP A 277 -25.52 3.23 0.27
CA ASP A 277 -26.54 3.47 -0.75
C ASP A 277 -26.09 3.13 -2.19
N GLY A 278 -24.84 2.70 -2.36
CA GLY A 278 -24.22 2.42 -3.66
C GLY A 278 -23.62 3.65 -4.34
N ALA A 279 -23.62 4.82 -3.70
CA ALA A 279 -22.94 5.98 -4.25
C ALA A 279 -21.42 5.79 -4.21
N LEU A 280 -20.77 6.06 -5.34
CA LEU A 280 -19.32 6.08 -5.45
C LEU A 280 -18.83 7.50 -5.10
N VAL A 281 -17.97 7.61 -4.09
CA VAL A 281 -17.33 8.85 -3.67
C VAL A 281 -15.82 8.69 -3.77
N THR A 282 -15.15 9.59 -4.50
CA THR A 282 -13.70 9.57 -4.65
C THR A 282 -13.12 10.88 -4.16
N VAL A 283 -12.14 10.82 -3.25
CA VAL A 283 -11.38 11.99 -2.83
C VAL A 283 -10.03 12.01 -3.51
N ALA A 284 -9.57 13.19 -3.93
CA ALA A 284 -8.29 13.37 -4.63
C ALA A 284 -7.76 14.80 -4.45
N GLY A 285 -6.51 15.06 -4.84
CA GLY A 285 -5.91 16.39 -4.80
C GLY A 285 -6.04 17.16 -6.12
N ALA A 286 -6.39 18.44 -6.03
CA ALA A 286 -6.28 19.41 -7.12
C ALA A 286 -5.14 20.39 -6.80
N TYR A 287 -3.94 20.11 -7.30
CA TYR A 287 -2.73 20.86 -6.96
C TYR A 287 -2.46 22.01 -7.93
N ALA A 288 -1.96 23.14 -7.42
CA ALA A 288 -1.62 24.30 -8.23
C ALA A 288 -0.26 24.20 -8.95
N GLY A 289 0.56 23.18 -8.61
CA GLY A 289 1.85 22.93 -9.24
C GLY A 289 2.43 21.58 -8.83
N GLU A 290 3.50 21.15 -9.50
CA GLU A 290 4.08 19.80 -9.39
C GLU A 290 4.50 19.40 -7.97
N GLN A 291 4.90 20.38 -7.15
CA GLN A 291 5.30 20.14 -5.77
C GLN A 291 4.12 19.85 -4.83
N GLY A 292 2.88 20.09 -5.27
CA GLY A 292 1.68 19.77 -4.49
C GLY A 292 1.55 20.55 -3.17
N LEU A 293 2.22 21.70 -3.03
CA LEU A 293 2.26 22.45 -1.77
C LEU A 293 1.01 23.30 -1.52
N THR A 294 0.27 23.65 -2.57
CA THR A 294 -0.98 24.41 -2.50
C THR A 294 -2.01 23.85 -3.45
N GLY A 295 -3.28 24.07 -3.15
CA GLY A 295 -4.40 23.61 -3.97
C GLY A 295 -5.64 23.35 -3.14
N SER A 296 -6.34 22.27 -3.45
CA SER A 296 -7.45 21.76 -2.65
C SER A 296 -7.49 20.24 -2.62
N ILE A 297 -8.12 19.72 -1.56
CA ILE A 297 -8.62 18.35 -1.53
C ILE A 297 -10.06 18.40 -2.02
N GLU A 298 -10.39 17.53 -2.95
CA GLU A 298 -11.62 17.53 -3.72
C GLU A 298 -12.31 16.17 -3.60
N SER A 299 -13.64 16.19 -3.68
CA SER A 299 -14.48 15.00 -3.72
C SER A 299 -15.28 15.00 -5.02
N ILE A 300 -15.33 13.86 -5.70
CA ILE A 300 -16.25 13.60 -6.81
C ILE A 300 -17.20 12.48 -6.41
N ARG A 301 -18.49 12.64 -6.72
CA ARG A 301 -19.54 11.69 -6.36
C ARG A 301 -20.35 11.27 -7.58
N SER A 302 -20.60 9.97 -7.71
CA SER A 302 -21.49 9.37 -8.68
C SER A 302 -22.60 8.58 -7.97
N THR A 303 -23.85 8.76 -8.43
CA THR A 303 -25.02 8.00 -7.97
C THR A 303 -25.63 7.11 -9.05
N ASP A 304 -24.98 7.03 -10.21
CA ASP A 304 -25.42 6.29 -11.39
C ASP A 304 -24.42 5.20 -11.80
N GLY A 305 -23.65 4.72 -10.83
CA GLY A 305 -22.72 3.61 -11.01
C GLY A 305 -21.49 3.99 -11.84
N GLY A 306 -20.98 5.22 -11.69
CA GLY A 306 -19.77 5.71 -12.34
C GLY A 306 -19.97 6.33 -13.72
N ALA A 307 -21.22 6.60 -14.14
CA ALA A 307 -21.50 7.15 -15.45
C ALA A 307 -21.40 8.69 -15.49
N THR A 308 -21.79 9.37 -14.41
CA THR A 308 -21.62 10.82 -14.24
C THR A 308 -21.13 11.17 -12.83
N PHE A 309 -20.45 12.31 -12.72
CA PHE A 309 -19.85 12.76 -11.47
C PHE A 309 -20.15 14.23 -11.20
N ALA A 310 -20.44 14.54 -9.94
CA ALA A 310 -20.49 15.90 -9.41
C ALA A 310 -19.26 16.15 -8.53
N ARG A 311 -18.60 17.30 -8.71
CA ARG A 311 -17.41 17.68 -7.95
C ARG A 311 -17.75 18.67 -6.83
N SER A 312 -17.09 18.53 -5.68
CA SER A 312 -17.17 19.41 -4.51
C SER A 312 -15.81 19.54 -3.83
N THR A 313 -15.56 20.64 -3.13
CA THR A 313 -14.31 20.84 -2.40
C THR A 313 -14.44 20.30 -0.98
N VAL A 314 -13.51 19.46 -0.56
CA VAL A 314 -13.37 19.00 0.83
C VAL A 314 -12.75 20.12 1.67
N ALA A 315 -11.62 20.65 1.21
CA ALA A 315 -10.92 21.78 1.85
C ALA A 315 -9.88 22.40 0.91
N SER A 316 -9.53 23.67 1.14
CA SER A 316 -8.25 24.20 0.62
C SER A 316 -7.08 23.45 1.24
N LEU A 317 -5.95 23.40 0.52
CA LEU A 317 -4.72 22.75 0.94
C LEU A 317 -3.57 23.75 0.95
N THR A 318 -2.80 23.72 2.04
CA THR A 318 -1.44 24.28 2.12
C THR A 318 -0.57 23.30 2.89
N SER A 319 0.57 22.93 2.32
CA SER A 319 1.53 21.99 2.91
C SER A 319 2.92 22.61 2.96
N ALA A 320 3.64 22.32 4.04
CA ALA A 320 5.09 22.53 4.10
C ALA A 320 5.79 21.54 3.16
N ASN A 321 6.96 21.93 2.66
CA ASN A 321 7.80 21.04 1.85
C ASN A 321 8.34 19.90 2.74
N ASN A 322 8.28 18.65 2.23
CA ASN A 322 8.74 17.45 2.91
C ASN A 322 10.16 17.00 2.49
N ASP A 323 10.88 17.80 1.69
CA ASP A 323 12.23 17.50 1.24
C ASP A 323 13.17 17.10 2.39
N PRO A 324 14.00 16.04 2.20
CA PRO A 324 14.20 15.28 0.97
C PRO A 324 13.22 14.10 0.77
N MET A 325 12.19 13.96 1.61
CA MET A 325 11.22 12.86 1.48
C MET A 325 10.22 13.14 0.37
N ARG A 326 10.04 12.18 -0.55
CA ARG A 326 8.94 12.21 -1.53
C ARG A 326 7.62 11.95 -0.81
N ALA A 327 6.96 13.03 -0.38
CA ALA A 327 5.66 12.98 0.29
C ALA A 327 4.78 14.14 -0.19
N LEU A 328 4.13 13.95 -1.34
CA LEU A 328 3.04 14.83 -1.73
C LEU A 328 1.85 14.60 -0.79
N SER A 329 1.08 15.64 -0.49
CA SER A 329 -0.08 15.55 0.40
C SER A 329 -1.29 14.93 -0.32
N LEU A 330 -1.14 13.68 -0.75
CA LEU A 330 -2.23 12.89 -1.32
C LEU A 330 -3.19 12.48 -0.19
N PRO A 331 -4.51 12.50 -0.43
CA PRO A 331 -5.46 12.06 0.58
C PRO A 331 -5.41 10.55 0.79
N SER A 332 -5.85 10.11 1.96
CA SER A 332 -6.29 8.75 2.26
C SER A 332 -7.74 8.82 2.74
N VAL A 333 -8.57 7.86 2.33
CA VAL A 333 -9.98 7.82 2.69
C VAL A 333 -10.37 6.44 3.17
N ALA A 334 -11.19 6.40 4.21
CA ALA A 334 -11.89 5.20 4.65
C ALA A 334 -13.36 5.51 4.95
N VAL A 335 -14.20 4.48 4.95
CA VAL A 335 -15.61 4.55 5.34
C VAL A 335 -15.86 3.65 6.55
N ASP A 336 -16.58 4.15 7.56
CA ASP A 336 -16.99 3.34 8.70
C ASP A 336 -18.25 2.51 8.40
N GLY A 337 -18.66 1.63 9.33
CA GLY A 337 -19.83 0.78 9.17
C GLY A 337 -21.18 1.54 9.10
N ALA A 338 -21.21 2.82 9.44
CA ALA A 338 -22.39 3.67 9.30
C ALA A 338 -22.42 4.44 7.95
N GLY A 339 -21.35 4.35 7.15
CA GLY A 339 -21.21 5.09 5.91
C GLY A 339 -20.56 6.48 6.09
N THR A 340 -19.96 6.77 7.24
CA THR A 340 -19.21 8.01 7.43
C THR A 340 -17.85 7.90 6.77
N LEU A 341 -17.55 8.82 5.86
CA LEU A 341 -16.26 8.99 5.22
C LEU A 341 -15.32 9.75 6.15
N PHE A 342 -14.06 9.31 6.17
CA PHE A 342 -12.94 9.97 6.84
C PHE A 342 -11.86 10.20 5.80
N ALA A 343 -11.66 11.45 5.39
CA ALA A 343 -10.56 11.85 4.53
C ALA A 343 -9.43 12.45 5.37
N SER A 344 -8.20 12.00 5.16
CA SER A 344 -7.01 12.51 5.86
C SER A 344 -5.89 12.87 4.89
N TRP A 345 -5.11 13.90 5.23
CA TRP A 345 -3.98 14.37 4.43
C TRP A 345 -3.01 15.18 5.29
N ALA A 346 -1.84 15.52 4.75
CA ALA A 346 -0.84 16.36 5.40
C ALA A 346 -1.12 17.85 5.14
N ASP A 347 -1.12 18.67 6.18
CA ASP A 347 -1.50 20.08 6.05
C ASP A 347 -0.81 20.94 7.11
N CYS A 348 -0.34 22.12 6.73
CA CYS A 348 0.37 23.03 7.63
C CYS A 348 -0.51 24.15 8.19
N ARG A 349 -1.83 24.18 7.93
CA ARG A 349 -2.75 25.26 8.35
C ARG A 349 -2.73 25.57 9.85
N PHE A 350 -2.40 24.58 10.68
CA PHE A 350 -2.34 24.72 12.13
C PHE A 350 -0.94 25.08 12.64
N ARG A 351 0.04 25.24 11.74
CA ARG A 351 1.43 25.58 12.06
C ARG A 351 1.72 27.02 11.63
N PRO A 352 2.04 27.93 12.57
CA PRO A 352 2.42 29.30 12.22
C PRO A 352 3.55 29.32 11.20
N GLY A 353 3.36 30.05 10.10
CA GLY A 353 4.35 30.16 9.01
C GLY A 353 4.56 28.88 8.19
N CYS A 354 3.68 27.87 8.31
CA CYS A 354 3.77 26.62 7.55
C CYS A 354 5.13 25.92 7.70
N THR A 355 5.69 25.88 8.91
CA THR A 355 7.03 25.34 9.17
C THR A 355 7.08 23.81 9.26
N ALA A 356 5.94 23.16 9.40
CA ALA A 356 5.79 21.70 9.44
C ALA A 356 4.35 21.31 9.04
N ASN A 357 4.17 20.04 8.70
CA ASN A 357 2.86 19.46 8.42
C ASN A 357 2.29 18.75 9.66
N ASP A 358 0.98 18.83 9.83
CA ASP A 358 0.20 17.93 10.67
C ASP A 358 -0.59 16.97 9.79
N ILE A 359 -0.99 15.81 10.34
CA ILE A 359 -2.08 15.05 9.73
C ILE A 359 -3.39 15.69 10.15
N VAL A 360 -4.25 15.97 9.18
CA VAL A 360 -5.61 16.47 9.41
C VAL A 360 -6.64 15.47 8.92
N VAL A 361 -7.84 15.55 9.47
CA VAL A 361 -9.00 14.74 9.08
C VAL A 361 -10.21 15.63 8.81
N SER A 362 -11.00 15.27 7.79
CA SER A 362 -12.33 15.80 7.52
C SER A 362 -13.30 14.64 7.31
N THR A 363 -14.55 14.84 7.71
CA THR A 363 -15.58 13.79 7.67
C THR A 363 -16.78 14.21 6.84
N SER A 364 -17.47 13.24 6.27
CA SER A 364 -18.69 13.44 5.50
C SER A 364 -19.59 12.21 5.57
N THR A 365 -20.90 12.39 5.48
CA THR A 365 -21.87 11.28 5.38
C THR A 365 -22.47 11.14 3.99
N ASP A 366 -22.24 12.12 3.11
CA ASP A 366 -22.80 12.17 1.75
C ASP A 366 -21.71 12.28 0.67
N GLY A 367 -20.46 12.53 1.04
CA GLY A 367 -19.34 12.78 0.12
C GLY A 367 -19.37 14.15 -0.54
N VAL A 368 -20.30 15.04 -0.17
CA VAL A 368 -20.49 16.37 -0.76
C VAL A 368 -20.24 17.46 0.28
N THR A 369 -20.84 17.31 1.46
CA THR A 369 -20.68 18.25 2.58
C THR A 369 -19.65 17.69 3.53
N TRP A 370 -18.55 18.43 3.73
CA TRP A 370 -17.42 18.00 4.54
C TRP A 370 -17.25 18.87 5.78
N SER A 371 -16.86 18.26 6.89
CA SER A 371 -16.53 18.99 8.11
C SER A 371 -15.28 19.85 7.91
N ALA A 372 -15.16 20.96 8.65
CA ALA A 372 -13.89 21.68 8.70
C ALA A 372 -12.75 20.73 9.12
N PRO A 373 -11.56 20.80 8.48
CA PRO A 373 -10.47 19.90 8.83
C PRO A 373 -10.02 20.08 10.28
N LEU A 374 -9.76 18.96 10.96
CA LEU A 374 -9.30 18.89 12.33
C LEU A 374 -7.92 18.24 12.38
N ARG A 375 -7.02 18.75 13.21
CA ARG A 375 -5.71 18.14 13.44
C ARG A 375 -5.87 16.81 14.17
N VAL A 376 -5.22 15.76 13.67
CA VAL A 376 -5.07 14.48 14.37
C VAL A 376 -4.02 14.67 15.49
N PRO A 377 -4.38 14.51 16.77
CA PRO A 377 -3.43 14.67 17.86
C PRO A 377 -2.37 13.57 17.83
N VAL A 378 -1.08 13.95 17.82
CA VAL A 378 0.08 13.03 17.84
C VAL A 378 0.73 12.91 19.23
N ALA A 379 -0.02 13.22 20.31
CA ALA A 379 0.46 13.03 21.68
C ALA A 379 -0.68 12.54 22.59
N SER A 380 -0.36 11.61 23.50
CA SER A 380 -1.17 11.40 24.71
C SER A 380 -1.17 12.68 25.53
N PRO A 381 -2.29 13.04 26.20
CA PRO A 381 -2.25 14.11 27.20
C PRO A 381 -1.18 13.76 28.24
N SER A 382 -0.24 14.69 28.43
CA SER A 382 0.80 14.65 29.46
C SER A 382 0.21 14.60 30.86
#